data_AF-K1STA8-F1
#
_entry.id   AF-K1STA8-F1
#
_cell.length_a   1.000
_cell.length_b   1.000
_cell.length_c   1.000
_cell.angle_alpha   90.00
_cell.angle_beta   90.00
_cell.angle_gamma   90.00
#
_symmetry.space_group_name_H-M   'P 1'
#
loop_
_entity.id
_entity.type
_entity.pdbx_description
1 polymer ?
#
loop_
_entity_poly.entity_id
_entity_poly.type
_entity_poly.pdbx_seq_one_letter_code
_entity_poly.pdbx_strand_id
1 'polypeptide(L)'
;TYELIKFMRSNQGTCVNQRPAVYVGDVVKKGDVLADGPATKDGEISLGKNALIGFMTWEGYNYEDAVLLNEKLVREDIYTSIHIEEYESEARDTKLGPEEVTRDIPNVGDDSLKDLDDRGIIRIGAEVKTGDILVGKVTPKGETELTAEERLLRAIFGEKAREVRDTSLRVPHGAYGIVVDVKVFTPENSDELQPGVRTCVRVYIAQKRKISVGD
;
A
#
# COMPACT_ATOMS: atom_id res chain seq x y z
N THR A 1 25.41 -17.77 1.71
CA THR A 1 24.23 -17.32 2.47
C THR A 1 23.02 -17.43 1.56
N TYR A 2 21.83 -17.70 2.12
CA TYR A 2 20.58 -17.71 1.36
C TYR A 2 19.74 -16.52 1.82
N GLU A 3 19.46 -15.60 0.91
CA GLU A 3 18.56 -14.48 1.19
C GLU A 3 17.12 -14.93 1.05
N LEU A 4 16.33 -14.68 2.10
CA LEU A 4 14.92 -15.02 2.09
C LEU A 4 14.11 -13.86 1.53
N ILE A 5 13.17 -14.18 0.66
CA ILE A 5 12.21 -13.22 0.15
C ILE A 5 11.25 -12.84 1.27
N LYS A 6 11.18 -11.55 1.62
CA LYS A 6 10.28 -11.03 2.66
C LYS A 6 9.25 -10.09 2.04
N PHE A 7 7.97 -10.35 2.29
CA PHE A 7 6.84 -9.48 1.93
C PHE A 7 6.86 -8.97 0.48
N MET A 8 7.27 -9.82 -0.46
CA MET A 8 7.28 -9.47 -1.87
C MET A 8 5.86 -9.61 -2.44
N ARG A 9 5.43 -8.62 -3.21
CA ARG A 9 4.16 -8.66 -3.93
C ARG A 9 4.23 -9.67 -5.08
N SER A 10 3.21 -10.53 -5.21
CA SER A 10 3.01 -11.34 -6.41
C SER A 10 2.25 -10.57 -7.48
N ASN A 11 2.24 -11.07 -8.72
CA ASN A 11 1.49 -10.45 -9.82
C ASN A 11 -0.02 -10.30 -9.53
N GLN A 12 -0.57 -11.18 -8.69
CA GLN A 12 -1.99 -11.17 -8.28
C GLN A 12 -2.21 -10.45 -6.94
N GLY A 13 -1.22 -9.71 -6.43
CA GLY A 13 -1.33 -8.97 -5.18
C GLY A 13 -1.25 -9.82 -3.90
N THR A 14 -0.89 -11.10 -3.99
CA THR A 14 -0.65 -11.95 -2.81
C THR A 14 0.74 -11.74 -2.24
N CYS A 15 0.93 -12.06 -0.96
CA CYS A 15 2.20 -11.93 -0.27
C CYS A 15 3.10 -13.17 -0.48
N VAL A 16 4.23 -12.99 -1.16
CA VAL A 16 5.33 -13.96 -1.22
C VAL A 16 6.27 -13.68 -0.03
N ASN A 17 6.25 -14.57 0.95
CA ASN A 17 7.06 -14.45 2.15
C ASN A 17 7.65 -15.80 2.54
N GLN A 18 8.98 -15.86 2.56
CA GLN A 18 9.73 -17.03 2.99
C GLN A 18 10.02 -16.95 4.49
N ARG A 19 9.89 -18.10 5.16
CA ARG A 19 10.11 -18.25 6.61
C ARG A 19 11.13 -19.37 6.82
N PRO A 20 12.18 -19.16 7.64
CA PRO A 20 13.09 -20.23 7.99
C PRO A 20 12.32 -21.42 8.57
N ALA A 21 12.64 -22.62 8.09
CA ALA A 21 12.10 -23.89 8.61
C ALA A 21 13.10 -24.60 9.55
N VAL A 22 14.34 -24.11 9.59
CA VAL A 22 15.44 -24.66 10.40
C VAL A 22 15.82 -23.70 11.53
N TYR A 23 16.40 -24.25 12.60
CA TYR A 23 16.92 -23.53 13.74
C TYR A 23 18.46 -23.54 13.76
N VAL A 24 19.04 -22.64 14.56
CA VAL A 24 20.49 -22.58 14.73
C VAL A 24 20.98 -23.87 15.40
N GLY A 25 21.88 -24.58 14.73
CA GLY A 25 22.44 -25.85 15.21
C GLY A 25 21.85 -27.10 14.55
N ASP A 26 20.84 -26.96 13.69
CA ASP A 26 20.28 -28.10 12.95
C ASP A 26 21.29 -28.67 11.95
N VAL A 27 21.36 -30.01 11.89
CA VAL A 27 22.17 -30.73 10.90
C VAL A 27 21.35 -30.92 9.63
N VAL A 28 21.68 -30.18 8.59
CA VAL A 28 20.99 -30.23 7.29
C VAL A 28 21.73 -31.10 6.28
N LYS A 29 20.97 -31.80 5.44
CA LYS A 29 21.46 -32.62 4.32
C LYS A 29 21.14 -31.93 2.99
N LYS A 30 21.84 -32.36 1.94
CA LYS A 30 21.54 -31.91 0.58
C LYS A 30 20.12 -32.30 0.21
N GLY A 31 19.29 -31.30 -0.10
CA GLY A 31 17.88 -31.49 -0.48
C GLY A 31 16.89 -31.14 0.63
N ASP A 32 17.36 -30.85 1.84
CA ASP A 32 16.49 -30.45 2.94
C ASP A 32 15.91 -29.05 2.72
N VAL A 33 14.68 -28.86 3.20
CA VAL A 33 13.97 -27.58 3.13
C VAL A 33 14.51 -26.65 4.21
N LEU A 34 15.16 -25.57 3.78
CA LEU A 34 15.73 -24.56 4.68
C LEU A 34 14.72 -23.45 5.03
N ALA A 35 13.76 -23.20 4.15
CA ALA A 35 12.72 -22.18 4.34
C ALA A 35 11.45 -22.57 3.60
N ASP A 36 10.32 -22.36 4.26
CA ASP A 36 8.99 -22.47 3.66
C ASP A 36 8.65 -21.19 2.90
N GLY A 37 7.93 -21.35 1.79
CA GLY A 37 7.44 -20.27 0.95
C GLY A 37 5.98 -19.89 1.24
N PRO A 38 5.34 -19.14 0.33
CA PRO A 38 3.90 -18.94 0.38
C PRO A 38 3.18 -20.28 0.20
N ALA A 39 2.19 -20.53 1.06
CA ALA A 39 1.36 -21.74 1.03
C ALA A 39 2.13 -23.07 1.12
N THR A 40 3.25 -23.09 1.84
CA THR A 40 3.92 -24.34 2.24
C THR A 40 4.06 -24.44 3.75
N LYS A 41 4.18 -25.67 4.24
CA LYS A 41 4.52 -25.98 5.63
C LYS A 41 5.40 -27.22 5.65
N ASP A 42 6.57 -27.13 6.28
CA ASP A 42 7.52 -28.23 6.42
C ASP A 42 7.92 -28.85 5.06
N GLY A 43 7.98 -28.02 4.01
CA GLY A 43 8.30 -28.46 2.65
C GLY A 43 7.13 -29.00 1.82
N GLU A 44 5.94 -29.13 2.41
CA GLU A 44 4.74 -29.62 1.74
C GLU A 44 3.75 -28.49 1.42
N ILE A 45 2.89 -28.71 0.42
CA ILE A 45 1.86 -27.75 0.03
C ILE A 45 0.80 -27.63 1.13
N SER A 46 0.49 -26.40 1.54
CA SER A 46 -0.49 -26.05 2.56
C SER A 46 -1.31 -24.84 2.12
N LEU A 47 -2.29 -25.07 1.23
CA LEU A 47 -3.15 -24.02 0.66
C LEU A 47 -4.21 -23.48 1.65
N GLY A 48 -4.49 -24.21 2.73
CA GLY A 48 -5.57 -23.88 3.66
C GLY A 48 -5.29 -24.35 5.08
N LYS A 49 -6.36 -24.61 5.84
CA LYS A 49 -6.31 -25.05 7.23
C LYS A 49 -7.25 -26.24 7.43
N ASN A 50 -6.84 -27.16 8.28
CA ASN A 50 -7.70 -28.24 8.74
C ASN A 50 -8.72 -27.66 9.72
N ALA A 51 -10.01 -27.87 9.46
CA ALA A 51 -11.10 -27.41 10.31
C ALA A 51 -12.01 -28.57 10.73
N LEU A 52 -12.60 -28.45 11.92
CA LEU A 52 -13.66 -29.36 12.37
C LEU A 52 -14.98 -28.93 11.72
N ILE A 53 -15.61 -29.85 10.98
CA ILE A 53 -16.83 -29.58 10.20
C ILE A 53 -18.00 -30.35 10.80
N GLY A 54 -19.11 -29.66 11.03
CA GLY A 54 -20.40 -30.25 11.38
C GLY A 54 -21.33 -30.24 10.17
N PHE A 55 -21.80 -31.41 9.76
CA PHE A 55 -22.78 -31.55 8.67
C PHE A 55 -24.19 -31.58 9.24
N MET A 56 -24.85 -30.43 9.31
CA MET A 56 -26.25 -30.29 9.74
C MET A 56 -26.87 -29.03 9.16
N THR A 57 -28.19 -28.98 9.07
CA THR A 57 -28.90 -27.71 8.79
C THR A 57 -28.94 -26.87 10.06
N TRP A 58 -28.66 -25.58 9.94
CA TRP A 58 -28.63 -24.66 11.09
C TRP A 58 -29.45 -23.40 10.80
N GLU A 59 -30.69 -23.40 11.29
CA GLU A 59 -31.60 -22.23 11.29
C GLU A 59 -31.76 -21.52 9.92
N GLY A 60 -31.48 -22.21 8.82
CA GLY A 60 -31.53 -21.66 7.47
C GLY A 60 -30.34 -20.77 7.08
N TYR A 61 -29.36 -20.56 7.97
CA TYR A 61 -28.16 -19.78 7.63
C TYR A 61 -27.22 -20.48 6.66
N ASN A 62 -27.24 -21.81 6.63
CA ASN A 62 -26.52 -22.62 5.64
C ASN A 62 -27.46 -23.15 4.55
N TYR A 63 -28.39 -22.30 4.11
CA TYR A 63 -29.28 -22.61 3.00
C TYR A 63 -28.51 -22.68 1.67
N GLU A 64 -28.83 -23.68 0.85
CA GLU A 64 -28.13 -23.99 -0.40
C GLU A 64 -26.61 -24.15 -0.20
N ASP A 65 -25.81 -23.25 -0.75
CA ASP A 65 -24.34 -23.31 -0.75
C ASP A 65 -23.71 -22.41 0.33
N ALA A 66 -24.52 -21.81 1.21
CA ALA A 66 -24.02 -20.95 2.27
C ALA A 66 -23.28 -21.75 3.37
N VAL A 67 -22.16 -21.20 3.83
CA VAL A 67 -21.33 -21.82 4.89
C VAL A 67 -21.34 -20.95 6.14
N LEU A 68 -21.49 -21.59 7.29
CA LEU A 68 -21.33 -20.96 8.59
C LEU A 68 -19.91 -21.14 9.10
N LEU A 69 -19.33 -20.07 9.62
CA LEU A 69 -18.02 -20.08 10.26
C LEU A 69 -18.14 -19.76 11.74
N ASN A 70 -17.37 -20.48 12.55
CA ASN A 70 -17.23 -20.16 13.96
C ASN A 70 -16.40 -18.87 14.12
N GLU A 71 -16.91 -17.91 14.90
CA GLU A 71 -16.23 -16.64 15.19
C GLU A 71 -14.79 -16.84 15.73
N LYS A 72 -14.53 -17.97 16.41
CA LYS A 72 -13.20 -18.36 16.87
C LYS A 72 -12.16 -18.33 15.75
N LEU A 73 -12.53 -18.71 14.52
CA LEU A 73 -11.64 -18.71 13.36
C LEU A 73 -11.18 -17.30 12.98
N VAL A 74 -12.03 -16.29 13.18
CA VAL A 74 -11.73 -14.87 12.94
C VAL A 74 -10.86 -14.31 14.07
N ARG A 75 -11.16 -14.69 15.32
CA ARG A 75 -10.39 -14.25 16.50
C ARG A 75 -8.97 -14.78 16.51
N GLU A 76 -8.77 -16.02 16.05
CA GLU A 76 -7.47 -16.70 16.01
C GLU A 76 -6.71 -16.49 14.68
N ASP A 77 -7.20 -15.61 13.79
CA ASP A 77 -6.59 -15.31 12.48
C ASP A 77 -6.29 -16.56 11.63
N ILE A 78 -7.15 -17.60 11.72
CA ILE A 78 -6.93 -18.88 11.04
C ILE A 78 -7.05 -18.73 9.53
N TYR A 79 -8.12 -18.08 9.09
CA TYR A 79 -8.35 -17.71 7.69
C TYR A 79 -8.07 -16.22 7.53
N THR A 80 -6.79 -15.89 7.37
CA THR A 80 -6.34 -14.52 7.19
C THR A 80 -5.24 -14.51 6.15
N SER A 81 -5.35 -13.60 5.19
CA SER A 81 -4.38 -13.40 4.11
C SER A 81 -3.76 -12.02 4.19
N ILE A 82 -2.58 -11.88 3.57
CA ILE A 82 -1.93 -10.60 3.36
C ILE A 82 -1.98 -10.29 1.88
N HIS A 83 -2.59 -9.15 1.55
CA HIS A 83 -2.63 -8.60 0.21
C HIS A 83 -1.73 -7.38 0.14
N ILE A 84 -0.92 -7.28 -0.91
CA ILE A 84 -0.03 -6.15 -1.13
C ILE A 84 -0.46 -5.45 -2.41
N GLU A 85 -0.94 -4.23 -2.24
CA GLU A 85 -1.33 -3.35 -3.33
C GLU A 85 -0.20 -2.36 -3.63
N GLU A 86 -0.02 -2.07 -4.92
CA GLU A 86 0.96 -1.12 -5.41
C GLU A 86 0.23 0.13 -5.87
N TYR A 87 0.64 1.29 -5.35
CA TYR A 87 0.14 2.59 -5.75
C TYR A 87 1.29 3.41 -6.33
N GLU A 88 1.08 3.98 -7.50
CA GLU A 88 2.11 4.71 -8.24
C GLU A 88 1.70 6.17 -8.44
N SER A 89 2.65 7.08 -8.27
CA SER A 89 2.52 8.49 -8.63
C SER A 89 3.74 8.96 -9.39
N GLU A 90 3.51 9.64 -10.50
CA GLU A 90 4.56 10.20 -11.34
C GLU A 90 4.46 11.73 -11.33
N ALA A 91 5.63 12.37 -11.25
CA ALA A 91 5.81 13.79 -11.47
C ALA A 91 6.37 14.01 -12.88
N ARG A 92 5.61 14.76 -13.69
CA ARG A 92 5.89 14.98 -15.11
C ARG A 92 6.23 16.44 -15.41
N ASP A 93 7.02 16.67 -16.45
CA ASP A 93 7.20 18.01 -17.01
C ASP A 93 5.92 18.42 -17.75
N THR A 94 5.31 19.53 -17.33
CA THR A 94 4.15 20.11 -18.02
C THR A 94 4.54 21.41 -18.73
N LYS A 95 3.67 21.89 -19.62
CA LYS A 95 3.88 23.18 -20.31
C LYS A 95 3.95 24.38 -19.37
N LEU A 96 3.32 24.28 -18.21
CA LEU A 96 3.21 25.36 -17.21
C LEU A 96 4.33 25.30 -16.17
N GLY A 97 5.14 24.24 -16.20
CA GLY A 97 6.22 23.97 -15.25
C GLY A 97 6.26 22.49 -14.86
N PRO A 98 7.35 22.05 -14.21
CA PRO A 98 7.45 20.69 -13.70
C PRO A 98 6.46 20.45 -12.57
N GLU A 99 5.87 19.26 -12.52
CA GLU A 99 5.27 18.76 -11.27
C GLU A 99 6.37 18.44 -10.26
N GLU A 100 6.12 18.73 -9.00
CA GLU A 100 7.08 18.51 -7.92
C GLU A 100 6.50 17.59 -6.86
N VAL A 101 7.30 16.60 -6.42
CA VAL A 101 7.00 15.80 -5.24
C VAL A 101 7.52 16.57 -4.03
N THR A 102 6.62 16.98 -3.13
CA THR A 102 6.95 17.83 -2.00
C THR A 102 5.98 17.65 -0.84
N ARG A 103 6.45 17.92 0.38
CA ARG A 103 5.63 18.00 1.59
C ARG A 103 4.82 19.30 1.67
N ASP A 104 5.22 20.34 0.93
CA ASP A 104 4.58 21.65 0.89
C ASP A 104 3.33 21.61 -0.02
N ILE A 105 2.22 21.07 0.51
CA ILE A 105 0.97 20.87 -0.22
C ILE A 105 -0.05 21.95 0.20
N PRO A 106 -0.62 22.72 -0.75
CA PRO A 106 -1.57 23.78 -0.42
C PRO A 106 -2.88 23.23 0.15
N ASN A 107 -3.47 23.93 1.11
CA ASN A 107 -4.77 23.60 1.74
C ASN A 107 -4.81 22.25 2.49
N VAL A 108 -3.67 21.73 2.94
CA VAL A 108 -3.58 20.49 3.73
C VAL A 108 -3.13 20.84 5.15
N GLY A 109 -3.81 20.26 6.16
CA GLY A 109 -3.45 20.46 7.57
C GLY A 109 -2.28 19.58 8.02
N ASP A 110 -1.58 20.01 9.07
CA ASP A 110 -0.39 19.34 9.61
C ASP A 110 -0.63 17.86 9.99
N ASP A 111 -1.83 17.52 10.45
CA ASP A 111 -2.21 16.15 10.81
C ASP A 111 -2.11 15.17 9.63
N SER A 112 -2.36 15.64 8.41
CA SER A 112 -2.25 14.83 7.19
C SER A 112 -0.81 14.73 6.68
N LEU A 113 0.07 15.64 7.12
CA LEU A 113 1.49 15.70 6.73
C LEU A 113 2.41 15.01 7.74
N LYS A 114 1.86 14.46 8.84
CA LYS A 114 2.64 13.87 9.94
C LYS A 114 3.44 12.63 9.55
N ASP A 115 2.91 11.84 8.62
CA ASP A 115 3.53 10.57 8.19
C ASP A 115 4.36 10.73 6.90
N LEU A 116 4.36 11.91 6.29
CA LEU A 116 5.20 12.24 5.14
C LEU A 116 6.61 12.64 5.60
N ASP A 117 7.61 12.17 4.87
CA ASP A 117 9.00 12.60 4.99
C ASP A 117 9.22 14.02 4.43
N ASP A 118 10.44 14.55 4.56
CA ASP A 118 10.79 15.89 4.09
C ASP A 118 10.64 16.07 2.56
N ARG A 119 10.57 14.98 1.80
CA ARG A 119 10.33 14.98 0.35
C ARG A 119 8.85 14.90 0.00
N GLY A 120 7.97 14.72 0.98
CA GLY A 120 6.54 14.52 0.75
C GLY A 120 6.15 13.07 0.46
N ILE A 121 6.96 12.09 0.85
CA ILE A 121 6.71 10.67 0.62
C ILE A 121 6.37 9.99 1.95
N ILE A 122 5.33 9.16 1.97
CA ILE A 122 4.91 8.43 3.18
C ILE A 122 6.03 7.54 3.74
N ARG A 123 6.23 7.55 5.06
CA ARG A 123 7.23 6.71 5.72
C ARG A 123 6.83 5.23 5.74
N ILE A 124 7.81 4.35 5.64
CA ILE A 124 7.61 2.90 5.81
C ILE A 124 7.15 2.61 7.25
N GLY A 125 6.17 1.73 7.40
CA GLY A 125 5.56 1.37 8.68
C GLY A 125 4.43 2.31 9.12
N ALA A 126 4.07 3.33 8.34
CA ALA A 126 2.87 4.13 8.61
C ALA A 126 1.61 3.30 8.38
N GLU A 127 0.66 3.40 9.31
CA GLU A 127 -0.71 2.90 9.12
C GLU A 127 -1.51 3.98 8.36
N VAL A 128 -2.08 3.58 7.23
CA VAL A 128 -2.77 4.49 6.33
C VAL A 128 -4.22 4.05 6.13
N LYS A 129 -5.10 5.04 6.07
CA LYS A 129 -6.54 4.90 5.86
C LYS A 129 -6.95 5.65 4.60
N THR A 130 -8.16 5.37 4.13
CA THR A 130 -8.75 6.09 3.00
C THR A 130 -8.62 7.60 3.15
N GLY A 131 -8.09 8.27 2.13
CA GLY A 131 -7.91 9.72 2.10
C GLY A 131 -6.55 10.23 2.60
N ASP A 132 -5.76 9.39 3.27
CA ASP A 132 -4.39 9.75 3.69
C ASP A 132 -3.48 9.94 2.47
N ILE A 133 -2.50 10.83 2.60
CA ILE A 133 -1.57 11.18 1.52
C ILE A 133 -0.42 10.16 1.51
N LEU A 134 -0.22 9.49 0.37
CA LEU A 134 0.90 8.58 0.14
C LEU A 134 2.09 9.29 -0.47
N VAL A 135 1.83 10.16 -1.45
CA VAL A 135 2.86 10.96 -2.14
C VAL A 135 2.31 12.35 -2.36
N GLY A 136 2.89 13.32 -1.68
CA GLY A 136 2.64 14.75 -1.84
C GLY A 136 3.11 15.21 -3.20
N LYS A 137 2.18 15.65 -4.05
CA LYS A 137 2.48 16.12 -5.40
C LYS A 137 1.78 17.43 -5.67
N VAL A 138 2.52 18.38 -6.21
CA VAL A 138 2.00 19.68 -6.61
C VAL A 138 2.21 19.91 -8.10
N THR A 139 1.17 20.40 -8.76
CA THR A 139 1.21 20.76 -10.18
C THR A 139 1.08 22.27 -10.32
N PRO A 140 1.95 22.94 -11.08
CA PRO A 140 1.80 24.38 -11.33
C PRO A 140 0.48 24.65 -12.08
N LYS A 141 -0.30 25.60 -11.57
CA LYS A 141 -1.46 26.14 -12.27
C LYS A 141 -0.99 27.23 -13.22
N GLY A 142 -1.64 27.32 -14.38
CA GLY A 142 -1.46 28.47 -15.26
C GLY A 142 -2.16 29.68 -14.66
N GLU A 143 -1.70 30.88 -15.02
CA GLU A 143 -2.39 32.13 -14.71
C GLU A 143 -3.80 32.05 -15.30
N THR A 144 -4.79 31.84 -14.43
CA THR A 144 -6.21 31.96 -14.75
C THR A 144 -6.70 33.24 -14.09
N GLU A 145 -7.64 33.94 -14.73
CA GLU A 145 -8.28 35.09 -14.09
C GLU A 145 -8.92 34.62 -12.77
N LEU A 146 -8.35 35.06 -11.66
CA LEU A 146 -8.88 34.79 -10.32
C LEU A 146 -10.33 35.28 -10.25
N THR A 147 -11.19 34.50 -9.60
CA THR A 147 -12.55 35.01 -9.32
C THR A 147 -12.46 36.25 -8.42
N ALA A 148 -13.48 37.10 -8.45
CA ALA A 148 -13.52 38.28 -7.59
C ALA A 148 -13.36 37.93 -6.10
N GLU A 149 -13.81 36.74 -5.69
CA GLU A 149 -13.69 36.21 -4.33
C GLU A 149 -12.24 35.82 -3.99
N GLU A 150 -11.56 35.08 -4.88
CA GLU A 150 -10.15 34.69 -4.68
C GLU A 150 -9.21 35.92 -4.70
N ARG A 151 -9.52 36.92 -5.54
CA ARG A 151 -8.78 38.19 -5.59
C ARG A 151 -8.93 39.00 -4.31
N LEU A 152 -10.13 38.99 -3.70
CA LEU A 152 -10.37 39.64 -2.40
C LEU A 152 -9.63 38.91 -1.27
N LEU A 153 -9.72 37.58 -1.24
CA LEU A 153 -8.98 36.75 -0.28
C LEU A 153 -7.47 37.01 -0.34
N ARG A 154 -6.90 37.06 -1.54
CA ARG A 154 -5.47 37.34 -1.75
C ARG A 154 -5.07 38.74 -1.28
N ALA A 155 -5.94 39.73 -1.44
CA ALA A 155 -5.70 41.09 -0.97
C ALA A 155 -5.75 41.23 0.56
N ILE A 156 -6.59 40.43 1.23
CA ILE A 156 -6.73 40.45 2.70
C ILE A 156 -5.60 39.68 3.39
N PHE A 157 -5.28 38.48 2.89
CA PHE A 157 -4.33 37.58 3.55
C PHE A 157 -2.87 37.77 3.12
N GLY A 158 -2.60 38.56 2.08
CA GLY A 158 -1.25 38.91 1.66
C GLY A 158 -0.38 37.72 1.22
N GLU A 159 -0.96 36.53 1.09
CA GLU A 159 -0.24 35.34 0.70
C GLU A 159 0.20 35.45 -0.76
N LYS A 160 1.51 35.54 -0.95
CA LYS A 160 2.19 35.14 -2.19
C LYS A 160 2.06 33.62 -2.33
N ALA A 161 0.83 33.11 -2.41
CA ALA A 161 0.59 31.69 -2.61
C ALA A 161 1.23 31.31 -3.95
N ARG A 162 2.14 30.35 -3.91
CA ARG A 162 2.58 29.64 -5.12
C ARG A 162 1.32 29.14 -5.81
N GLU A 163 1.13 29.47 -7.08
CA GLU A 163 -0.04 29.04 -7.87
C GLU A 163 0.11 27.56 -8.22
N VAL A 164 0.06 26.70 -7.20
CA VAL A 164 0.17 25.25 -7.33
C VAL A 164 -1.12 24.59 -6.89
N ARG A 165 -1.45 23.47 -7.51
CA ARG A 165 -2.59 22.63 -7.18
C ARG A 165 -2.09 21.36 -6.49
N ASP A 166 -2.78 20.94 -5.44
CA ASP A 166 -2.63 19.59 -4.89
C ASP A 166 -3.11 18.55 -5.92
N THR A 167 -2.18 17.70 -6.36
CA THR A 167 -2.41 16.52 -7.22
C THR A 167 -1.80 15.27 -6.58
N SER A 168 -1.72 15.26 -5.25
CA SER A 168 -1.11 14.21 -4.45
C SER A 168 -1.81 12.86 -4.62
N LEU A 169 -1.03 11.79 -4.51
CA LEU A 169 -1.54 10.44 -4.44
C LEU A 169 -2.11 10.19 -3.05
N ARG A 170 -3.40 9.86 -2.98
CA ARG A 170 -4.09 9.53 -1.74
C ARG A 170 -4.55 8.08 -1.76
N VAL A 171 -4.70 7.49 -0.57
CA VAL A 171 -5.26 6.15 -0.43
C VAL A 171 -6.69 6.12 -0.96
N PRO A 172 -7.02 5.25 -1.94
CA PRO A 172 -8.36 5.19 -2.51
C PRO A 172 -9.39 4.65 -1.52
N HIS A 173 -10.66 4.86 -1.84
CA HIS A 173 -11.78 4.37 -1.03
C HIS A 173 -11.74 2.84 -0.89
N GLY A 174 -11.87 2.37 0.36
CA GLY A 174 -11.86 0.94 0.68
C GLY A 174 -10.46 0.34 0.86
N ALA A 175 -9.41 1.07 0.52
CA ALA A 175 -8.04 0.68 0.83
C ALA A 175 -7.62 1.19 2.22
N TYR A 176 -6.91 0.34 2.95
CA TYR A 176 -6.29 0.63 4.24
C TYR A 176 -5.16 -0.38 4.47
N GLY A 177 -4.19 -0.05 5.32
CA GLY A 177 -3.14 -1.00 5.65
C GLY A 177 -1.89 -0.33 6.17
N ILE A 178 -0.77 -1.01 6.05
CA ILE A 178 0.54 -0.53 6.50
C ILE A 178 1.44 -0.40 5.28
N VAL A 179 2.15 0.72 5.17
CA VAL A 179 3.18 0.90 4.15
C VAL A 179 4.34 -0.04 4.42
N VAL A 180 4.60 -0.98 3.52
CA VAL A 180 5.67 -1.98 3.67
C VAL A 180 6.94 -1.61 2.95
N ASP A 181 6.82 -0.92 1.83
CA ASP A 181 7.96 -0.54 1.00
C ASP A 181 7.62 0.70 0.17
N VAL A 182 8.64 1.49 -0.17
CA VAL A 182 8.52 2.64 -1.05
C VAL A 182 9.72 2.68 -1.98
N LYS A 183 9.46 2.72 -3.28
CA LYS A 183 10.48 2.78 -4.32
C LYS A 183 10.38 4.10 -5.06
N VAL A 184 11.51 4.79 -5.15
CA VAL A 184 11.63 6.07 -5.85
C VAL A 184 12.53 5.87 -7.06
N PHE A 185 12.00 6.15 -8.24
CA PHE A 185 12.69 6.08 -9.51
C PHE A 185 12.91 7.50 -10.03
N THR A 186 14.16 7.81 -10.33
CA THR A 186 14.58 9.06 -10.98
C THR A 186 15.35 8.74 -12.26
N PRO A 187 15.45 9.66 -13.23
CA PRO A 187 16.19 9.46 -14.46
C PRO A 187 17.65 9.03 -14.25
N GLU A 188 18.26 9.38 -13.13
CA GLU A 188 19.63 8.98 -12.81
C GLU A 188 19.74 7.53 -12.28
N ASN A 189 18.64 6.97 -11.76
CA ASN A 189 18.62 5.67 -11.08
C ASN A 189 17.81 4.60 -11.82
N SER A 190 17.12 4.95 -12.91
CA SER A 190 16.30 4.01 -13.67
C SER A 190 16.24 4.37 -15.15
N ASP A 191 16.66 3.42 -15.98
CA ASP A 191 16.66 3.57 -17.45
C ASP A 191 15.26 3.40 -18.07
N GLU A 192 14.24 3.01 -17.28
CA GLU A 192 12.90 2.65 -17.76
C GLU A 192 11.81 3.72 -17.47
N LEU A 193 12.19 4.97 -17.22
CA LEU A 193 11.21 6.05 -17.05
C LEU A 193 10.63 6.49 -18.41
N GLN A 194 9.32 6.75 -18.44
CA GLN A 194 8.69 7.30 -19.64
C GLN A 194 9.24 8.70 -19.94
N PRO A 195 9.36 9.09 -21.22
CA PRO A 195 9.79 10.44 -21.59
C PRO A 195 8.93 11.52 -20.92
N GLY A 196 9.60 12.47 -20.26
CA GLY A 196 8.95 13.57 -19.54
C GLY A 196 8.53 13.24 -18.10
N VAL A 197 8.80 12.03 -17.59
CA VAL A 197 8.67 11.71 -16.16
C VAL A 197 9.99 12.05 -15.45
N ARG A 198 9.92 12.93 -14.44
CA ARG A 198 11.08 13.33 -13.62
C ARG A 198 11.26 12.44 -12.41
N THR A 199 10.17 11.95 -11.84
CA THR A 199 10.21 11.09 -10.65
C THR A 199 8.98 10.20 -10.66
N CYS A 200 9.17 8.91 -10.44
CA CYS A 200 8.09 7.96 -10.19
C CYS A 200 8.26 7.40 -8.78
N VAL A 201 7.21 7.46 -7.97
CA VAL A 201 7.17 6.93 -6.62
C VAL A 201 6.13 5.82 -6.56
N ARG A 202 6.58 4.61 -6.21
CA ARG A 202 5.72 3.45 -5.95
C ARG A 202 5.65 3.19 -4.46
N VAL A 203 4.44 3.13 -3.93
CA VAL A 203 4.15 2.85 -2.53
C VAL A 203 3.44 1.50 -2.43
N TYR A 204 3.98 0.60 -1.62
CA TYR A 204 3.41 -0.72 -1.38
C TYR A 204 2.66 -0.71 -0.05
N ILE A 205 1.37 -1.01 -0.09
CA ILE A 205 0.52 -1.10 1.10
C ILE A 205 0.14 -2.56 1.31
N ALA A 206 0.51 -3.10 2.48
CA ALA A 206 0.06 -4.42 2.90
C ALA A 206 -1.22 -4.31 3.73
N GLN A 207 -2.22 -5.09 3.34
CA GLN A 207 -3.51 -5.22 4.00
C GLN A 207 -3.62 -6.61 4.60
N LYS A 208 -3.91 -6.69 5.90
CA LYS A 208 -4.26 -7.95 6.57
C LYS A 208 -5.76 -8.15 6.42
N ARG A 209 -6.17 -9.06 5.53
CA ARG A 209 -7.58 -9.39 5.29
C ARG A 209 -7.97 -10.61 6.13
N LYS A 210 -8.82 -10.38 7.12
CA LYS A 210 -9.46 -11.47 7.86
C LYS A 210 -10.68 -11.94 7.09
N ILE A 211 -11.00 -13.23 7.22
CA ILE A 211 -12.23 -13.78 6.65
C ILE A 211 -13.45 -13.00 7.15
N SER A 212 -14.34 -12.69 6.23
CA SER A 212 -15.52 -11.86 6.39
C SER A 212 -16.70 -12.46 5.64
N VAL A 213 -17.91 -11.95 5.92
CA VAL A 213 -19.11 -12.44 5.24
C VAL A 213 -19.06 -12.04 3.77
N GLY A 214 -19.07 -13.04 2.88
CA GLY A 214 -19.00 -12.85 1.43
C GLY A 214 -17.69 -13.30 0.78
N ASP A 215 -16.68 -13.66 1.59
CA ASP A 215 -15.45 -14.34 1.13
C ASP A 215 -15.69 -15.81 0.74
#